data_AF-L9L948-F1
#
_entry.id   AF-L9L948-F1
#
_cell.length_a   1.000
_cell.length_b   1.000
_cell.length_c   1.000
_cell.angle_alpha   90.00
_cell.angle_beta   90.00
_cell.angle_gamma   90.00
#
_symmetry.space_group_name_H-M   'P 1'
#
loop_
_entity.id
_entity.type
_entity.pdbx_description
1 polymer ?
#
loop_
_entity_poly.entity_id
_entity_poly.type
_entity_poly.pdbx_seq_one_letter_code
_entity_poly.pdbx_strand_id
1 'polypeptide(L)'
;MMLQWQEQSKFIIVPRERSSGVRAALDEIGGERRLSPQKSEIWGPGLKADVVLPARYFYIQAVDTSGNKFTSSPGEKAFQIKILAPDEQFTRVGVQVLDRKDGSFIVRYRMYASYKTLKVEVKFQGQHVAKSPYVLKGPVYHESCDCPLEDSAAWLRGMNCPDTIAQIQRDLAHFPTIDPEKIATEIPKRFGQRQSLCHYTVKDNKVYIKTHGEHVGFRIFMDAILLSLTRKVRMPDVEFFVNLGDWPLEKKKSNSNIHPIFSWCGSTDSKDIVMPTYDLTDSVLETMGRVSLDMMSVQANTGPPWESKNATAVWRGRDSRKERLELVKLSRKHPELIDAAFTNFFFFKHDESLYGPIVKHISFFDFFKHKYQINIDGTVAAYRLPYLLAGDSVVLKQDSIYYEHFYNELQPWKHYIPVKSNLSDLLDKLKWAKEHDEEEYANLQVNEPQIREGMKRVEPQTEDDLFPCTCHRKKNYLKTSGEYKLAGVFLGGRSMGSRAAASVMCHIEPDDADDFVRGLICISYPLHHPKQQHKLRDEDLFRIKDPVLFVSGSADEMCEKTLLEKATQKMQAATKIHWIEKANHSMAVKGRSTNDVFKEINTQILFWIQEITDMDKK
;
A
#
# COMPACT_ATOMS: atom_id res chain seq x y z
N MET A 1 7.02 -16.47 26.82
CA MET A 1 7.09 -15.99 25.41
C MET A 1 5.92 -16.59 24.64
N MET A 2 5.01 -15.79 24.09
CA MET A 2 3.97 -16.27 23.17
C MET A 2 4.40 -15.92 21.74
N LEU A 3 4.56 -16.94 20.89
CA LEU A 3 4.82 -16.76 19.46
C LEU A 3 3.50 -16.79 18.70
N GLN A 4 3.09 -15.64 18.17
CA GLN A 4 1.83 -15.48 17.43
C GLN A 4 2.09 -15.53 15.91
N TRP A 5 1.81 -16.68 15.31
CA TRP A 5 2.04 -16.91 13.87
C TRP A 5 0.81 -16.52 13.05
N GLN A 6 0.94 -15.54 12.15
CA GLN A 6 -0.15 -15.13 11.25
C GLN A 6 -0.17 -15.97 9.96
N GLU A 7 -1.37 -16.23 9.44
CA GLU A 7 -1.58 -16.93 8.17
C GLU A 7 -1.81 -15.94 7.01
N GLN A 8 -1.34 -16.27 5.81
CA GLN A 8 -1.66 -15.54 4.58
C GLN A 8 -2.23 -16.47 3.51
N SER A 9 -3.55 -16.46 3.35
CA SER A 9 -4.24 -17.04 2.21
C SER A 9 -4.08 -16.15 0.97
N LYS A 10 -3.76 -16.74 -0.18
CA LYS A 10 -3.66 -16.01 -1.46
C LYS A 10 -4.83 -16.34 -2.38
N PHE A 11 -5.53 -15.32 -2.86
CA PHE A 11 -6.41 -15.44 -4.01
C PHE A 11 -5.64 -15.12 -5.29
N ILE A 12 -5.89 -15.87 -6.36
CA ILE A 12 -5.32 -15.66 -7.69
C ILE A 12 -6.40 -15.04 -8.57
N ILE A 13 -6.17 -13.83 -9.07
CA ILE A 13 -7.02 -13.20 -10.07
C ILE A 13 -6.54 -13.68 -11.45
N VAL A 14 -7.40 -14.38 -12.18
CA VAL A 14 -7.15 -14.79 -13.57
C VAL A 14 -7.73 -13.72 -14.51
N PRO A 15 -6.93 -13.09 -15.39
CA PRO A 15 -7.46 -12.20 -16.41
C PRO A 15 -8.39 -12.97 -17.35
N ARG A 16 -9.60 -12.45 -17.58
CA ARG A 16 -10.55 -13.04 -18.52
C ARG A 16 -10.30 -12.45 -19.91
N GLU A 17 -9.88 -13.28 -20.85
CA GLU A 17 -9.72 -12.86 -22.24
C GLU A 17 -11.03 -12.30 -22.81
N ARG A 18 -10.91 -11.26 -23.64
CA ARG A 18 -11.97 -10.77 -24.51
C ARG A 18 -11.50 -10.83 -25.95
N SER A 19 -12.37 -11.34 -26.83
CA SER A 19 -12.10 -11.56 -28.24
C SER A 19 -11.85 -10.25 -28.98
N SER A 20 -10.81 -10.23 -29.83
CA SER A 20 -10.58 -9.19 -30.84
C SER A 20 -11.77 -9.13 -31.82
N GLY A 21 -12.29 -7.93 -32.10
CA GLY A 21 -13.55 -7.81 -32.84
C GLY A 21 -13.96 -6.44 -33.39
N VAL A 22 -13.05 -5.47 -33.52
CA VAL A 22 -13.30 -4.22 -34.27
C VAL A 22 -12.06 -3.88 -35.09
N ARG A 23 -12.23 -3.75 -36.42
CA ARG A 23 -11.28 -2.99 -37.25
C ARG A 23 -11.67 -1.52 -37.13
N ALA A 24 -10.80 -0.68 -36.57
CA ALA A 24 -10.91 0.75 -36.76
C ALA A 24 -10.64 1.08 -38.25
N ALA A 25 -11.32 2.10 -38.77
CA ALA A 25 -11.00 2.62 -40.10
C ALA A 25 -9.63 3.33 -40.04
N LEU A 26 -8.85 3.17 -41.11
CA LEU A 26 -7.64 3.96 -41.36
C LEU A 26 -8.03 5.02 -42.39
N ASP A 27 -8.13 6.27 -41.95
CA ASP A 27 -7.99 7.43 -42.83
C ASP A 27 -6.58 8.00 -42.64
N GLU A 28 -5.93 8.38 -43.74
CA GLU A 28 -4.52 8.75 -43.76
C GLU A 28 -4.31 10.23 -43.47
N ILE A 29 -3.24 10.57 -42.73
CA ILE A 29 -2.19 11.54 -43.13
C ILE A 29 -1.15 11.61 -42.00
N GLY A 30 0.12 11.38 -42.35
CA GLY A 30 1.27 11.42 -41.43
C GLY A 30 1.89 10.04 -41.22
N GLY A 31 3.15 9.87 -41.66
CA GLY A 31 3.88 8.63 -41.48
C GLY A 31 4.09 8.30 -39.99
N GLU A 32 4.00 7.03 -39.63
CA GLU A 32 4.05 6.55 -38.24
C GLU A 32 5.21 7.19 -37.46
N ARG A 33 4.88 7.95 -36.40
CA ARG A 33 5.91 8.52 -35.51
C ARG A 33 6.67 7.36 -34.85
N ARG A 34 7.90 7.12 -35.30
CA ARG A 34 8.72 6.03 -34.78
C ARG A 34 9.29 6.39 -33.42
N LEU A 35 8.97 5.60 -32.39
CA LEU A 35 9.52 5.74 -31.06
C LEU A 35 11.04 5.53 -31.06
N SER A 36 11.78 6.43 -30.41
CA SER A 36 13.22 6.32 -30.20
C SER A 36 13.52 5.89 -28.75
N PRO A 37 14.06 4.68 -28.51
CA PRO A 37 14.47 4.23 -27.19
C PRO A 37 15.49 5.17 -26.53
N GLN A 38 16.38 5.75 -27.32
CA GLN A 38 17.49 6.58 -26.86
C GLN A 38 17.07 8.01 -26.50
N LYS A 39 16.03 8.56 -27.16
CA LYS A 39 15.46 9.89 -26.85
C LYS A 39 14.34 9.85 -25.81
N SER A 40 13.71 8.70 -25.59
CA SER A 40 12.67 8.52 -24.57
C SER A 40 13.23 8.77 -23.16
N GLU A 41 12.41 9.34 -22.26
CA GLU A 41 12.85 9.77 -20.92
C GLU A 41 12.37 8.78 -19.84
N ILE A 42 13.12 8.60 -18.76
CA ILE A 42 12.72 7.77 -17.61
C ILE A 42 13.18 8.45 -16.31
N TRP A 43 12.28 8.60 -15.33
CA TRP A 43 12.55 9.22 -14.03
C TRP A 43 11.60 8.70 -12.94
N GLY A 44 11.99 8.80 -11.66
CA GLY A 44 11.07 8.55 -10.54
C GLY A 44 11.73 7.94 -9.29
N PRO A 45 11.00 7.90 -8.16
CA PRO A 45 11.53 7.43 -6.87
C PRO A 45 11.92 5.94 -6.90
N GLY A 46 11.23 5.12 -7.68
CA GLY A 46 11.51 3.68 -7.83
C GLY A 46 12.79 3.33 -8.59
N LEU A 47 13.58 4.32 -9.01
CA LEU A 47 14.94 4.13 -9.55
C LEU A 47 16.04 4.50 -8.55
N LYS A 48 15.69 4.92 -7.32
CA LYS A 48 16.65 5.08 -6.21
C LYS A 48 16.59 3.87 -5.28
N ALA A 49 17.71 3.51 -4.63
CA ALA A 49 17.79 2.39 -3.69
C ALA A 49 17.18 2.71 -2.31
N ASP A 50 17.55 3.89 -1.78
CA ASP A 50 17.23 4.46 -0.47
C ASP A 50 15.73 4.66 -0.20
N VAL A 51 14.94 5.02 -1.21
CA VAL A 51 13.50 5.28 -1.07
C VAL A 51 12.70 4.00 -0.77
N VAL A 52 12.15 3.89 0.45
CA VAL A 52 11.39 2.71 0.90
C VAL A 52 9.87 2.92 0.76
N LEU A 53 9.27 2.30 -0.26
CA LEU A 53 7.84 2.40 -0.57
C LEU A 53 7.14 1.02 -0.59
N PRO A 54 5.81 0.96 -0.32
CA PRO A 54 5.00 -0.26 -0.44
C PRO A 54 4.98 -0.82 -1.85
N ALA A 55 4.81 0.06 -2.85
CA ALA A 55 5.13 -0.19 -4.25
C ALA A 55 6.05 0.93 -4.72
N ARG A 56 7.20 0.56 -5.30
CA ARG A 56 8.14 1.50 -5.92
C ARG A 56 7.66 1.81 -7.34
N TYR A 57 7.82 3.04 -7.82
CA TYR A 57 7.31 3.44 -9.14
C TYR A 57 8.21 4.45 -9.85
N PHE A 58 8.19 4.43 -11.18
CA PHE A 58 8.86 5.39 -12.04
C PHE A 58 8.07 5.60 -13.33
N TYR A 59 8.35 6.69 -14.04
CA TYR A 59 7.68 7.10 -15.25
C TYR A 59 8.56 6.84 -16.48
N ILE A 60 7.93 6.60 -17.63
CA ILE A 60 8.57 6.60 -18.95
C ILE A 60 7.79 7.59 -19.83
N GLN A 61 8.50 8.50 -20.50
CA GLN A 61 7.94 9.31 -21.58
C GLN A 61 8.40 8.72 -22.91
N ALA A 62 7.47 8.34 -23.78
CA ALA A 62 7.82 8.01 -25.16
C ALA A 62 8.17 9.27 -25.95
N VAL A 63 9.25 9.22 -26.71
CA VAL A 63 9.75 10.29 -27.58
C VAL A 63 10.07 9.72 -28.97
N ASP A 64 9.75 10.48 -30.03
CA ASP A 64 9.97 10.04 -31.41
C ASP A 64 11.44 10.20 -31.88
N THR A 65 11.75 9.73 -33.09
CA THR A 65 13.09 9.89 -33.69
C THR A 65 13.49 11.34 -33.93
N SER A 66 12.56 12.28 -34.02
CA SER A 66 12.83 13.72 -34.16
C SER A 66 13.20 14.35 -32.81
N GLY A 67 12.57 13.91 -31.72
CA GLY A 67 12.71 14.45 -30.37
C GLY A 67 11.40 14.99 -29.78
N ASN A 68 10.27 14.79 -30.44
CA ASN A 68 8.97 15.20 -29.92
C ASN A 68 8.47 14.17 -28.91
N LYS A 69 7.89 14.62 -27.79
CA LYS A 69 7.12 13.76 -26.90
C LYS A 69 5.90 13.20 -27.65
N PHE A 70 5.57 11.94 -27.40
CA PHE A 70 4.25 11.42 -27.73
C PHE A 70 3.22 12.07 -26.80
N THR A 71 2.07 12.44 -27.37
CA THR A 71 0.86 12.91 -26.66
C THR A 71 -0.26 11.85 -26.70
N SER A 72 0.04 10.67 -27.25
CA SER A 72 -0.87 9.53 -27.37
C SER A 72 -0.10 8.22 -27.21
N SER A 73 -0.76 7.16 -26.74
CA SER A 73 -0.11 5.87 -26.46
C SER A 73 0.56 5.26 -27.70
N PRO A 74 1.87 4.94 -27.67
CA PRO A 74 2.54 4.10 -28.67
C PRO A 74 2.21 2.59 -28.52
N GLY A 75 1.20 2.25 -27.70
CA GLY A 75 0.72 0.90 -27.44
C GLY A 75 1.07 0.39 -26.03
N GLU A 76 0.10 -0.26 -25.38
CA GLU A 76 0.16 -0.76 -23.99
C GLU A 76 1.35 -1.68 -23.68
N LYS A 77 1.95 -2.29 -24.71
CA LYS A 77 3.08 -3.23 -24.60
C LYS A 77 4.36 -2.70 -25.24
N ALA A 78 4.46 -1.39 -25.50
CA ALA A 78 5.66 -0.77 -26.07
C ALA A 78 6.91 -1.04 -25.22
N PHE A 79 6.79 -0.90 -23.89
CA PHE A 79 7.91 -1.06 -22.96
C PHE A 79 7.87 -2.39 -22.21
N GLN A 80 8.94 -3.17 -22.38
CA GLN A 80 9.20 -4.41 -21.67
C GLN A 80 10.07 -4.13 -20.44
N ILE A 81 9.58 -4.47 -19.25
CA ILE A 81 10.29 -4.26 -17.99
C ILE A 81 10.75 -5.59 -17.43
N LYS A 82 12.02 -5.68 -17.04
CA LYS A 82 12.59 -6.85 -16.35
C LYS A 82 13.39 -6.38 -15.13
N ILE A 83 12.93 -6.73 -13.94
CA ILE A 83 13.60 -6.41 -12.68
C ILE A 83 14.29 -7.67 -12.16
N LEU A 84 15.58 -7.56 -11.84
CA LEU A 84 16.45 -8.65 -11.40
C LEU A 84 17.34 -8.19 -10.24
N ALA A 85 17.51 -9.01 -9.22
CA ALA A 85 18.66 -8.93 -8.31
C ALA A 85 19.75 -9.88 -8.88
N PRO A 86 20.89 -9.36 -9.38
CA PRO A 86 21.93 -10.21 -9.99
C PRO A 86 22.53 -11.24 -9.02
N ASP A 87 22.57 -10.89 -7.73
CA ASP A 87 23.26 -11.61 -6.65
C ASP A 87 22.34 -12.61 -5.91
N GLU A 88 21.17 -12.91 -6.48
CA GLU A 88 20.10 -13.69 -5.86
C GLU A 88 19.47 -14.67 -6.86
N GLN A 89 19.36 -15.96 -6.50
CA GLN A 89 18.81 -17.00 -7.38
C GLN A 89 17.36 -16.71 -7.83
N PHE A 90 16.58 -16.00 -7.01
CA PHE A 90 15.17 -15.71 -7.28
C PHE A 90 14.79 -14.26 -6.95
N THR A 91 14.59 -13.44 -7.98
CA THR A 91 14.02 -12.10 -7.81
C THR A 91 12.51 -12.18 -7.62
N ARG A 92 12.04 -11.90 -6.39
CA ARG A 92 10.62 -11.88 -6.01
C ARG A 92 10.08 -10.46 -6.09
N VAL A 93 9.83 -10.00 -7.31
CA VAL A 93 9.27 -8.67 -7.61
C VAL A 93 8.07 -8.84 -8.56
N GLY A 94 6.91 -8.33 -8.15
CA GLY A 94 5.77 -8.18 -9.05
C GLY A 94 5.84 -6.83 -9.76
N VAL A 95 5.69 -6.79 -11.08
CA VAL A 95 5.80 -5.58 -11.91
C VAL A 95 4.51 -5.35 -12.69
N GLN A 96 4.10 -4.09 -12.84
CA GLN A 96 3.03 -3.66 -13.73
C GLN A 96 3.50 -2.44 -14.54
N VAL A 97 3.14 -2.42 -15.82
CA VAL A 97 3.25 -1.26 -16.71
C VAL A 97 1.85 -0.70 -16.89
N LEU A 98 1.70 0.60 -16.67
CA LEU A 98 0.44 1.32 -16.72
C LEU A 98 0.56 2.40 -17.81
N ASP A 99 -0.17 2.23 -18.90
CA ASP A 99 -0.23 3.16 -20.02
C ASP A 99 -1.19 4.33 -19.68
N ARG A 100 -0.67 5.55 -19.56
CA ARG A 100 -1.46 6.75 -19.22
C ARG A 100 -2.24 7.33 -20.41
N LYS A 101 -2.16 6.70 -21.59
CA LYS A 101 -2.80 7.09 -22.86
C LYS A 101 -2.31 8.39 -23.48
N ASP A 102 -1.68 9.27 -22.72
CA ASP A 102 -1.00 10.50 -23.13
C ASP A 102 0.41 10.31 -23.74
N GLY A 103 0.83 9.08 -24.02
CA GLY A 103 2.19 8.77 -24.51
C GLY A 103 3.23 8.56 -23.39
N SER A 104 2.84 8.72 -22.13
CA SER A 104 3.64 8.35 -20.97
C SER A 104 3.13 7.07 -20.28
N PHE A 105 3.97 6.48 -19.42
CA PHE A 105 3.68 5.24 -18.71
C PHE A 105 4.14 5.33 -17.26
N ILE A 106 3.37 4.76 -16.33
CA ILE A 106 3.83 4.48 -14.96
C ILE A 106 4.28 3.02 -14.90
N VAL A 107 5.55 2.76 -14.62
CA VAL A 107 6.03 1.44 -14.22
C VAL A 107 6.03 1.38 -12.71
N ARG A 108 5.29 0.43 -12.14
CA ARG A 108 5.27 0.19 -10.68
C ARG A 108 5.61 -1.25 -10.36
N TYR A 109 6.26 -1.45 -9.21
CA TYR A 109 6.67 -2.77 -8.76
C TYR A 109 6.61 -2.92 -7.25
N ARG A 110 6.16 -4.09 -6.80
CA ARG A 110 6.14 -4.49 -5.39
C ARG A 110 7.16 -5.60 -5.16
N MET A 111 8.12 -5.30 -4.30
CA MET A 111 9.13 -6.25 -3.84
C MET A 111 8.52 -7.16 -2.77
N TYR A 112 9.01 -8.41 -2.66
CA TYR A 112 8.61 -9.36 -1.62
C TYR A 112 9.81 -9.86 -0.78
N ALA A 113 10.98 -9.28 -0.99
CA ALA A 113 12.18 -9.35 -0.16
C ALA A 113 13.00 -8.05 -0.39
N SER A 114 13.91 -7.71 0.53
CA SER A 114 14.89 -6.63 0.29
C SER A 114 16.08 -7.17 -0.50
N TYR A 115 16.71 -6.33 -1.33
CA TYR A 115 17.80 -6.73 -2.22
C TYR A 115 19.11 -5.99 -1.93
N LYS A 116 20.22 -6.60 -2.39
CA LYS A 116 21.60 -6.11 -2.27
C LYS A 116 21.92 -5.12 -3.40
N THR A 117 21.60 -5.57 -4.61
CA THR A 117 21.59 -4.81 -5.86
C THR A 117 20.25 -5.08 -6.53
N LEU A 118 19.64 -4.08 -7.17
CA LEU A 118 18.45 -4.29 -8.02
C LEU A 118 18.65 -3.65 -9.40
N LYS A 119 18.68 -4.49 -10.43
CA LYS A 119 18.80 -4.11 -11.84
C LYS A 119 17.42 -3.98 -12.47
N VAL A 120 17.11 -2.80 -12.99
CA VAL A 120 15.86 -2.50 -13.72
C VAL A 120 16.18 -2.32 -15.21
N GLU A 121 15.86 -3.35 -16.00
CA GLU A 121 15.90 -3.27 -17.46
C GLU A 121 14.57 -2.75 -18.00
N VAL A 122 14.64 -1.78 -18.91
CA VAL A 122 13.52 -1.17 -19.64
C VAL A 122 13.89 -1.22 -21.11
N LYS A 123 13.10 -1.93 -21.91
CA LYS A 123 13.40 -2.23 -23.32
C LYS A 123 12.23 -1.93 -24.24
N PHE A 124 12.52 -1.42 -25.42
CA PHE A 124 11.60 -1.31 -26.56
C PHE A 124 12.21 -2.06 -27.73
N GLN A 125 11.48 -3.02 -28.31
CA GLN A 125 11.97 -3.89 -29.40
C GLN A 125 13.36 -4.50 -29.11
N GLY A 126 13.61 -4.88 -27.85
CA GLY A 126 14.89 -5.43 -27.37
C GLY A 126 15.98 -4.39 -27.05
N GLN A 127 15.92 -3.17 -27.61
CA GLN A 127 16.85 -2.09 -27.31
C GLN A 127 16.58 -1.47 -25.94
N HIS A 128 17.62 -1.10 -25.20
CA HIS A 128 17.48 -0.39 -23.93
C HIS A 128 16.94 1.03 -24.13
N VAL A 129 16.10 1.49 -23.18
CA VAL A 129 15.45 2.81 -23.20
C VAL A 129 16.14 3.75 -22.22
N ALA A 130 16.38 5.00 -22.63
CA ALA A 130 17.12 6.01 -21.87
C ALA A 130 18.45 5.46 -21.33
N LYS A 131 18.71 5.61 -20.02
CA LYS A 131 19.92 5.09 -19.34
C LYS A 131 19.79 3.64 -18.85
N SER A 132 18.83 2.86 -19.36
CA SER A 132 18.67 1.46 -18.93
C SER A 132 19.88 0.61 -19.35
N PRO A 133 20.35 -0.34 -18.52
CA PRO A 133 19.81 -0.78 -17.24
C PRO A 133 20.14 0.16 -16.08
N TYR A 134 19.13 0.46 -15.25
CA TYR A 134 19.35 1.15 -13.98
C TYR A 134 19.82 0.13 -12.94
N VAL A 135 20.90 0.44 -12.23
CA VAL A 135 21.47 -0.43 -11.18
C VAL A 135 21.33 0.29 -9.85
N LEU A 136 20.39 -0.16 -9.03
CA LEU A 136 20.19 0.31 -7.66
C LEU A 136 21.14 -0.47 -6.76
N LYS A 137 22.32 0.08 -6.51
CA LYS A 137 23.31 -0.41 -5.53
C LYS A 137 22.88 -0.12 -4.09
N GLY A 138 23.41 -0.88 -3.13
CA GLY A 138 23.11 -0.76 -1.71
C GLY A 138 21.74 -1.33 -1.31
N PRO A 139 21.46 -1.45 -0.01
CA PRO A 139 20.32 -2.23 0.50
C PRO A 139 18.96 -1.66 0.08
N VAL A 140 18.39 -2.23 -0.99
CA VAL A 140 17.09 -1.90 -1.56
C VAL A 140 16.00 -2.51 -0.67
N TYR A 141 15.52 -1.76 0.32
CA TYR A 141 14.54 -2.29 1.29
C TYR A 141 13.14 -2.51 0.72
N HIS A 142 12.54 -3.63 1.12
CA HIS A 142 11.10 -3.91 1.04
C HIS A 142 10.36 -3.29 2.24
N GLU A 143 9.12 -2.85 2.02
CA GLU A 143 8.17 -2.28 2.99
C GLU A 143 8.11 -2.97 4.36
N SER A 144 8.15 -4.30 4.42
CA SER A 144 8.09 -5.04 5.69
C SER A 144 9.45 -5.23 6.37
N CYS A 145 10.54 -4.67 5.83
CA CYS A 145 11.84 -4.72 6.47
C CYS A 145 11.92 -3.70 7.60
N ASP A 146 12.20 -4.18 8.81
CA ASP A 146 12.37 -3.39 10.03
C ASP A 146 13.83 -2.90 10.13
N CYS A 147 14.12 -1.81 9.41
CA CYS A 147 15.44 -1.16 9.34
C CYS A 147 15.28 0.38 9.38
N PRO A 148 14.84 0.96 10.51
CA PRO A 148 14.62 2.40 10.62
C PRO A 148 15.90 3.20 10.34
N LEU A 149 15.75 4.36 9.71
CA LEU A 149 16.80 5.39 9.64
C LEU A 149 16.73 6.25 10.91
N GLU A 150 17.86 6.38 11.61
CA GLU A 150 17.94 7.13 12.87
C GLU A 150 17.76 8.66 12.69
N ASP A 151 18.30 9.23 11.60
CA ASP A 151 18.02 10.62 11.21
C ASP A 151 16.71 10.70 10.42
N SER A 152 15.65 11.15 11.08
CA SER A 152 14.34 11.38 10.46
C SER A 152 14.32 12.56 9.49
N ALA A 153 15.21 13.54 9.64
CA ALA A 153 15.36 14.63 8.68
C ALA A 153 16.08 14.15 7.41
N ALA A 154 17.06 13.23 7.51
CA ALA A 154 17.61 12.53 6.34
C ALA A 154 16.56 11.69 5.63
N TRP A 155 15.65 11.03 6.37
CA TRP A 155 14.56 10.28 5.78
C TRP A 155 13.63 11.19 4.97
N LEU A 156 13.18 12.32 5.55
CA LEU A 156 12.36 13.32 4.85
C LEU A 156 13.06 13.86 3.59
N ARG A 157 14.36 14.19 3.68
CA ARG A 157 15.16 14.64 2.51
C ARG A 157 15.25 13.57 1.42
N GLY A 158 15.54 12.31 1.75
CA GLY A 158 15.64 11.20 0.79
C GLY A 158 14.31 10.86 0.10
N MET A 159 13.21 10.99 0.84
CA MET A 159 11.83 10.88 0.35
C MET A 159 11.35 12.10 -0.46
N ASN A 160 12.20 13.13 -0.64
CA ASN A 160 11.86 14.41 -1.28
C ASN A 160 10.64 15.12 -0.64
N CYS A 161 10.43 14.98 0.68
CA CYS A 161 9.35 15.69 1.38
C CYS A 161 9.62 17.21 1.44
N PRO A 162 8.61 18.08 1.24
CA PRO A 162 8.77 19.52 1.47
C PRO A 162 9.08 19.84 2.93
N ASP A 163 10.00 20.78 3.18
CA ASP A 163 10.37 21.21 4.55
C ASP A 163 9.18 21.75 5.36
N THR A 164 8.17 22.31 4.67
CA THR A 164 6.92 22.78 5.27
C THR A 164 5.72 22.40 4.41
N ILE A 165 4.71 21.76 5.03
CA ILE A 165 3.39 21.53 4.42
C ILE A 165 2.41 22.55 5.01
N ALA A 166 1.81 23.37 4.16
CA ALA A 166 1.03 24.53 4.59
C ALA A 166 -0.22 24.15 5.42
N GLN A 167 -0.83 22.99 5.16
CA GLN A 167 -1.95 22.50 5.96
C GLN A 167 -1.53 22.16 7.40
N ILE A 168 -0.44 21.39 7.55
CA ILE A 168 0.08 20.97 8.86
C ILE A 168 0.44 22.20 9.70
N GLN A 169 1.08 23.21 9.09
CA GLN A 169 1.43 24.45 9.79
C GLN A 169 0.20 25.25 10.25
N ARG A 170 -0.87 25.32 9.43
CA ARG A 170 -2.14 25.99 9.81
C ARG A 170 -2.81 25.31 11.00
N ASP A 171 -2.87 23.98 11.00
CA ASP A 171 -3.58 23.22 12.02
C ASP A 171 -2.80 23.19 13.35
N LEU A 172 -1.48 22.98 13.30
CA LEU A 172 -0.62 22.96 14.49
C LEU A 172 -0.42 24.35 15.12
N ALA A 173 -0.59 25.45 14.38
CA ALA A 173 -0.53 26.81 14.92
C ALA A 173 -1.60 27.12 15.98
N HIS A 174 -2.55 26.22 16.21
CA HIS A 174 -3.53 26.31 17.30
C HIS A 174 -3.10 25.62 18.60
N PHE A 175 -2.00 24.87 18.57
CA PHE A 175 -1.50 24.05 19.68
C PHE A 175 0.02 24.27 19.91
N PRO A 176 0.50 25.52 20.11
CA PRO A 176 1.93 25.82 20.25
C PRO A 176 2.59 25.19 21.50
N THR A 177 1.77 24.84 22.50
CA THR A 177 2.17 24.12 23.72
C THR A 177 1.08 23.13 24.08
N ILE A 178 1.46 21.91 24.45
CA ILE A 178 0.54 20.86 24.90
C ILE A 178 0.97 20.32 26.26
N ASP A 179 0.00 19.91 27.07
CA ASP A 179 0.18 19.25 28.36
C ASP A 179 -0.31 17.80 28.21
N PRO A 180 0.59 16.80 28.10
CA PRO A 180 0.20 15.41 27.83
C PRO A 180 -0.71 14.80 28.90
N GLU A 181 -0.39 15.02 30.19
CA GLU A 181 -1.16 14.47 31.31
C GLU A 181 -2.59 15.04 31.35
N LYS A 182 -2.72 16.35 31.10
CA LYS A 182 -4.01 17.03 30.98
C LYS A 182 -4.82 16.50 29.81
N ILE A 183 -4.26 16.42 28.60
CA ILE A 183 -5.03 15.96 27.43
C ILE A 183 -5.40 14.47 27.52
N ALA A 184 -4.53 13.63 28.09
CA ALA A 184 -4.81 12.22 28.36
C ALA A 184 -5.99 12.03 29.34
N THR A 185 -6.29 13.01 30.18
CA THR A 185 -7.44 13.03 31.08
C THR A 185 -8.67 13.68 30.43
N GLU A 186 -8.51 14.85 29.81
CA GLU A 186 -9.62 15.66 29.30
C GLU A 186 -10.24 15.16 27.99
N ILE A 187 -9.43 14.67 27.03
CA ILE A 187 -9.95 14.23 25.72
C ILE A 187 -10.85 12.98 25.86
N PRO A 188 -10.47 11.92 26.60
CA PRO A 188 -11.37 10.79 26.86
C PRO A 188 -12.66 11.21 27.57
N LYS A 189 -12.59 12.19 28.50
CA LYS A 189 -13.75 12.70 29.25
C LYS A 189 -14.72 13.49 28.36
N ARG A 190 -14.22 14.25 27.38
CA ARG A 190 -15.03 15.03 26.43
C ARG A 190 -15.62 14.19 25.29
N PHE A 191 -14.84 13.26 24.73
CA PHE A 191 -15.14 12.62 23.45
C PHE A 191 -15.28 11.09 23.52
N GLY A 192 -14.58 10.44 24.45
CA GLY A 192 -14.40 8.98 24.49
C GLY A 192 -15.62 8.13 24.86
N GLN A 193 -16.77 8.73 25.18
CA GLN A 193 -18.03 8.00 25.43
C GLN A 193 -18.91 7.84 24.18
N ARG A 194 -18.73 8.66 23.14
CA ARG A 194 -19.63 8.70 21.96
C ARG A 194 -18.91 8.71 20.60
N GLN A 195 -17.59 8.84 20.60
CA GLN A 195 -16.77 8.87 19.39
C GLN A 195 -15.84 7.67 19.34
N SER A 196 -15.44 7.27 18.13
CA SER A 196 -14.37 6.30 17.92
C SER A 196 -13.02 6.99 18.11
N LEU A 197 -12.43 6.87 19.29
CA LEU A 197 -11.25 7.64 19.69
C LEU A 197 -10.09 6.71 20.09
N CYS A 198 -8.89 7.01 19.61
CA CYS A 198 -7.67 6.30 19.97
C CYS A 198 -6.63 7.26 20.53
N HIS A 199 -6.12 6.96 21.72
CA HIS A 199 -4.90 7.54 22.28
C HIS A 199 -3.74 6.69 21.78
N TYR A 200 -2.82 7.29 21.03
CA TYR A 200 -1.59 6.65 20.57
C TYR A 200 -0.39 7.23 21.30
N THR A 201 0.57 6.37 21.64
CA THR A 201 1.90 6.76 22.10
C THR A 201 2.93 6.03 21.26
N VAL A 202 3.83 6.77 20.63
CA VAL A 202 5.08 6.22 20.09
C VAL A 202 6.14 6.45 21.15
N LYS A 203 6.80 5.37 21.59
CA LYS A 203 7.86 5.42 22.60
C LYS A 203 8.95 4.42 22.25
N ASP A 204 10.20 4.87 22.18
CA ASP A 204 11.37 4.07 21.80
C ASP A 204 11.16 3.33 20.46
N ASN A 205 10.57 4.04 19.49
CA ASN A 205 10.15 3.57 18.17
C ASN A 205 9.12 2.40 18.17
N LYS A 206 8.45 2.15 19.30
CA LYS A 206 7.34 1.18 19.43
C LYS A 206 6.02 1.91 19.52
N VAL A 207 4.96 1.31 18.99
CA VAL A 207 3.60 1.89 18.96
C VAL A 207 2.75 1.26 20.06
N TYR A 208 2.15 2.11 20.90
CA TYR A 208 1.20 1.76 21.94
C TYR A 208 -0.13 2.45 21.67
N ILE A 209 -1.24 1.82 22.06
CA ILE A 209 -2.60 2.32 21.80
C ILE A 209 -3.55 2.04 22.97
N LYS A 210 -4.42 3.01 23.26
CA LYS A 210 -5.57 2.86 24.15
C LYS A 210 -6.83 3.35 23.43
N THR A 211 -7.85 2.50 23.37
CA THR A 211 -9.11 2.77 22.66
C THR A 211 -10.19 3.30 23.59
N HIS A 212 -10.99 4.24 23.10
CA HIS A 212 -12.14 4.83 23.77
C HIS A 212 -13.35 4.83 22.82
N GLY A 213 -14.52 4.48 23.34
CA GLY A 213 -15.74 4.27 22.55
C GLY A 213 -15.83 2.88 21.89
N GLU A 214 -17.01 2.58 21.33
CA GLU A 214 -17.38 1.22 20.89
C GLU A 214 -17.03 0.90 19.42
N HIS A 215 -16.75 1.91 18.59
CA HIS A 215 -16.66 1.77 17.13
C HIS A 215 -15.23 1.99 16.59
N VAL A 216 -14.23 1.58 17.35
CA VAL A 216 -12.79 1.79 17.09
C VAL A 216 -12.17 0.86 16.03
N GLY A 217 -12.98 0.15 15.24
CA GLY A 217 -12.50 -0.82 14.23
C GLY A 217 -11.61 -0.20 13.13
N PHE A 218 -11.82 1.08 12.81
CA PHE A 218 -11.03 1.83 11.82
C PHE A 218 -9.58 2.12 12.26
N ARG A 219 -9.19 1.78 13.50
CA ARG A 219 -7.80 1.93 13.98
C ARG A 219 -6.79 1.21 13.09
N ILE A 220 -7.19 0.13 12.41
CA ILE A 220 -6.33 -0.69 11.55
C ILE A 220 -5.55 0.12 10.49
N PHE A 221 -6.13 1.23 10.01
CA PHE A 221 -5.48 2.09 9.03
C PHE A 221 -4.39 2.96 9.68
N MET A 222 -4.66 3.51 10.87
CA MET A 222 -3.67 4.27 11.65
C MET A 222 -2.56 3.37 12.20
N ASP A 223 -2.91 2.16 12.67
CA ASP A 223 -1.97 1.11 13.06
C ASP A 223 -1.03 0.79 11.88
N ALA A 224 -1.56 0.66 10.66
CA ALA A 224 -0.78 0.42 9.45
C ALA A 224 0.15 1.59 9.08
N ILE A 225 -0.28 2.86 9.23
CA ILE A 225 0.58 4.04 9.07
C ILE A 225 1.76 3.96 10.03
N LEU A 226 1.49 3.86 11.33
CA LEU A 226 2.51 3.96 12.36
C LEU A 226 3.51 2.81 12.27
N LEU A 227 3.03 1.58 12.03
CA LEU A 227 3.89 0.42 11.80
C LEU A 227 4.67 0.50 10.48
N SER A 228 4.17 1.20 9.44
CA SER A 228 4.95 1.47 8.22
C SER A 228 6.06 2.48 8.47
N LEU A 229 5.80 3.53 9.26
CA LEU A 229 6.79 4.55 9.61
C LEU A 229 7.90 3.98 10.50
N THR A 230 7.58 3.32 11.62
CA THR A 230 8.60 2.83 12.58
C THR A 230 9.55 1.78 12.01
N ARG A 231 9.16 1.08 10.93
CA ARG A 231 10.06 0.18 10.16
C ARG A 231 11.08 0.92 9.29
N LYS A 232 10.77 2.14 8.85
CA LYS A 232 11.53 2.92 7.85
C LYS A 232 12.37 4.04 8.45
N VAL A 233 11.88 4.65 9.52
CA VAL A 233 12.46 5.81 10.19
C VAL A 233 12.26 5.67 11.70
N ARG A 234 13.23 6.11 12.49
CA ARG A 234 13.07 6.20 13.94
C ARG A 234 12.13 7.37 14.23
N MET A 235 10.91 7.04 14.65
CA MET A 235 9.93 8.03 15.06
C MET A 235 10.34 8.65 16.40
N PRO A 236 10.09 9.96 16.62
CA PRO A 236 10.29 10.59 17.92
C PRO A 236 9.32 10.02 18.95
N ASP A 237 9.67 10.15 20.23
CA ASP A 237 8.75 9.89 21.33
C ASP A 237 7.64 10.95 21.31
N VAL A 238 6.38 10.53 21.16
CA VAL A 238 5.22 11.42 21.03
C VAL A 238 3.93 10.70 21.42
N GLU A 239 3.00 11.41 22.04
CA GLU A 239 1.62 10.94 22.22
C GLU A 239 0.60 11.92 21.64
N PHE A 240 -0.51 11.38 21.14
CA PHE A 240 -1.52 12.13 20.42
C PHE A 240 -2.85 11.37 20.38
N PHE A 241 -3.93 12.09 20.08
CA PHE A 241 -5.27 11.52 19.95
C PHE A 241 -5.74 11.51 18.50
N VAL A 242 -6.31 10.39 18.08
CA VAL A 242 -6.84 10.15 16.74
C VAL A 242 -8.35 9.89 16.84
N ASN A 243 -9.13 10.73 16.18
CA ASN A 243 -10.53 10.51 15.89
C ASN A 243 -10.64 9.61 14.65
N LEU A 244 -11.38 8.51 14.79
CA LEU A 244 -11.62 7.54 13.72
C LEU A 244 -12.99 7.72 13.04
N GLY A 245 -13.85 8.60 13.55
CA GLY A 245 -15.17 8.87 12.99
C GLY A 245 -15.15 9.86 11.81
N ASP A 246 -16.26 9.94 11.08
CA ASP A 246 -16.41 10.84 9.92
C ASP A 246 -16.22 12.32 10.29
N TRP A 247 -16.87 12.78 11.37
CA TRP A 247 -16.93 14.20 11.72
C TRP A 247 -15.72 14.68 12.55
N PRO A 248 -15.17 15.87 12.28
CA PRO A 248 -14.23 16.53 13.20
C PRO A 248 -14.90 16.88 14.54
N LEU A 249 -14.12 16.87 15.61
CA LEU A 249 -14.59 16.91 17.00
C LEU A 249 -14.44 18.27 17.68
N GLU A 250 -13.35 18.99 17.45
CA GLU A 250 -13.02 20.21 18.20
C GLU A 250 -13.57 21.44 17.47
N LYS A 251 -14.64 22.04 17.99
CA LYS A 251 -15.38 23.10 17.30
C LYS A 251 -14.84 24.48 17.63
N LYS A 252 -14.70 25.36 16.63
CA LYS A 252 -14.17 26.73 16.76
C LYS A 252 -14.88 27.62 17.79
N LYS A 253 -16.10 27.27 18.20
CA LYS A 253 -16.88 27.99 19.23
C LYS A 253 -16.50 27.60 20.68
N SER A 254 -15.54 26.70 20.87
CA SER A 254 -14.98 26.41 22.20
C SER A 254 -13.96 27.48 22.61
N ASN A 255 -14.44 28.57 23.22
CA ASN A 255 -13.63 29.75 23.56
C ASN A 255 -12.58 29.52 24.68
N SER A 256 -12.52 28.32 25.26
CA SER A 256 -11.47 27.89 26.21
C SER A 256 -11.27 26.38 26.14
N ASN A 257 -10.03 25.92 26.37
CA ASN A 257 -9.59 24.52 26.25
C ASN A 257 -10.00 23.85 24.92
N ILE A 258 -9.28 24.16 23.83
CA ILE A 258 -9.28 23.32 22.61
C ILE A 258 -8.24 22.20 22.76
N HIS A 259 -8.51 21.04 22.15
CA HIS A 259 -7.64 19.86 22.22
C HIS A 259 -7.05 19.44 20.86
N PRO A 260 -5.76 19.02 20.83
CA PRO A 260 -5.11 18.53 19.62
C PRO A 260 -5.61 17.11 19.29
N ILE A 261 -6.51 17.02 18.31
CA ILE A 261 -7.10 15.77 17.83
C ILE A 261 -6.85 15.65 16.33
N PHE A 262 -6.26 14.53 15.91
CA PHE A 262 -6.08 14.20 14.50
C PHE A 262 -7.38 13.60 13.93
N SER A 263 -7.86 14.11 12.79
CA SER A 263 -9.09 13.66 12.13
C SER A 263 -8.88 13.45 10.63
N TRP A 264 -9.62 12.50 10.05
CA TRP A 264 -9.61 12.22 8.60
C TRP A 264 -10.10 13.40 7.74
N CYS A 265 -11.00 14.22 8.30
CA CYS A 265 -11.59 15.39 7.63
C CYS A 265 -11.64 16.57 8.59
N GLY A 266 -11.27 17.76 8.11
CA GLY A 266 -11.49 19.03 8.81
C GLY A 266 -12.76 19.74 8.33
N SER A 267 -13.03 20.89 8.93
CA SER A 267 -14.09 21.79 8.50
C SER A 267 -13.78 23.25 8.81
N THR A 268 -14.42 24.19 8.10
CA THR A 268 -14.31 25.63 8.40
C THR A 268 -14.83 26.00 9.80
N ASP A 269 -15.51 25.09 10.50
CA ASP A 269 -16.02 25.24 11.86
C ASP A 269 -15.25 24.41 12.92
N SER A 270 -14.17 23.71 12.55
CA SER A 270 -13.36 22.88 13.47
C SER A 270 -11.91 23.35 13.65
N LYS A 271 -11.20 22.68 14.57
CA LYS A 271 -9.80 22.91 14.97
C LYS A 271 -8.95 21.63 14.98
N ASP A 272 -9.54 20.50 14.64
CA ASP A 272 -8.86 19.21 14.40
C ASP A 272 -7.70 19.34 13.41
N ILE A 273 -6.65 18.56 13.65
CA ILE A 273 -5.46 18.47 12.79
C ILE A 273 -5.77 17.45 11.67
N VAL A 274 -5.75 17.89 10.42
CA VAL A 274 -6.19 17.03 9.31
C VAL A 274 -5.07 16.19 8.76
N MET A 275 -5.27 14.87 8.75
CA MET A 275 -4.33 13.86 8.24
C MET A 275 -4.83 13.22 6.93
N PRO A 276 -3.97 12.49 6.20
CA PRO A 276 -4.40 11.67 5.07
C PRO A 276 -5.54 10.71 5.45
N THR A 277 -6.56 10.62 4.59
CA THR A 277 -7.74 9.79 4.83
C THR A 277 -7.37 8.30 4.85
N TYR A 278 -8.12 7.50 5.63
CA TYR A 278 -7.86 6.07 5.75
C TYR A 278 -7.91 5.34 4.40
N ASP A 279 -8.77 5.80 3.49
CA ASP A 279 -8.99 5.23 2.15
C ASP A 279 -7.77 5.47 1.24
N LEU A 280 -7.34 6.72 1.14
CA LEU A 280 -6.12 7.09 0.40
C LEU A 280 -4.87 6.39 0.98
N THR A 281 -4.79 6.31 2.32
CA THR A 281 -3.73 5.59 3.04
C THR A 281 -3.69 4.10 2.65
N ASP A 282 -4.84 3.42 2.68
CA ASP A 282 -4.95 2.01 2.33
C ASP A 282 -4.54 1.78 0.87
N SER A 283 -4.97 2.69 -0.02
CA SER A 283 -4.58 2.65 -1.45
C SER A 283 -3.06 2.71 -1.66
N VAL A 284 -2.33 3.43 -0.80
CA VAL A 284 -0.86 3.57 -0.86
C VAL A 284 -0.16 2.37 -0.22
N LEU A 285 -0.54 1.95 0.99
CA LEU A 285 0.11 0.84 1.70
C LEU A 285 -0.14 -0.52 1.02
N GLU A 286 -1.30 -0.68 0.38
CA GLU A 286 -1.74 -1.91 -0.27
C GLU A 286 -1.73 -1.82 -1.80
N THR A 287 -1.08 -0.80 -2.38
CA THR A 287 -0.80 -0.72 -3.83
C THR A 287 -0.16 -2.02 -4.31
N MET A 288 -0.72 -2.68 -5.33
CA MET A 288 -0.28 -4.00 -5.82
C MET A 288 -0.32 -5.15 -4.77
N GLY A 289 -0.94 -4.91 -3.61
CA GLY A 289 -1.25 -5.89 -2.57
C GLY A 289 -2.70 -6.35 -2.69
N ARG A 290 -3.54 -6.00 -1.71
CA ARG A 290 -4.99 -6.27 -1.76
C ARG A 290 -5.84 -5.18 -2.41
N VAL A 291 -5.29 -3.99 -2.70
CA VAL A 291 -6.02 -2.87 -3.32
C VAL A 291 -5.71 -2.78 -4.81
N SER A 292 -6.78 -2.63 -5.62
CA SER A 292 -6.74 -2.46 -7.07
C SER A 292 -7.20 -1.08 -7.56
N LEU A 293 -7.88 -0.30 -6.71
CA LEU A 293 -8.19 1.10 -6.95
C LEU A 293 -7.22 1.96 -6.16
N ASP A 294 -6.29 2.59 -6.86
CA ASP A 294 -5.28 3.47 -6.29
C ASP A 294 -4.95 4.59 -7.29
N MET A 295 -4.25 5.62 -6.80
CA MET A 295 -3.95 6.84 -7.57
C MET A 295 -3.16 6.59 -8.88
N MET A 296 -2.37 5.51 -8.98
CA MET A 296 -1.66 5.15 -10.21
C MET A 296 -2.54 4.29 -11.14
N SER A 297 -3.34 3.38 -10.57
CA SER A 297 -4.31 2.58 -11.35
C SER A 297 -5.34 3.45 -12.06
N VAL A 298 -5.79 4.54 -11.41
CA VAL A 298 -6.72 5.52 -12.03
C VAL A 298 -6.12 6.08 -13.31
N GLN A 299 -4.90 6.62 -13.26
CA GLN A 299 -4.22 7.31 -14.38
C GLN A 299 -4.04 6.44 -15.64
N ALA A 300 -4.25 5.12 -15.56
CA ALA A 300 -4.15 4.19 -16.68
C ALA A 300 -5.47 3.51 -17.08
N ASN A 301 -6.55 3.78 -16.33
CA ASN A 301 -7.88 3.20 -16.55
C ASN A 301 -8.92 4.30 -16.79
N THR A 302 -8.52 5.36 -17.49
CA THR A 302 -9.37 6.53 -17.79
C THR A 302 -10.14 6.42 -19.11
N GLY A 303 -9.85 5.41 -19.94
CA GLY A 303 -10.41 5.31 -21.30
C GLY A 303 -11.94 5.27 -21.39
N PRO A 304 -12.54 5.76 -22.49
CA PRO A 304 -11.93 6.03 -23.80
C PRO A 304 -11.30 7.43 -23.91
N PRO A 305 -10.65 7.77 -25.05
CA PRO A 305 -10.19 9.14 -25.36
C PRO A 305 -11.29 10.20 -25.22
N TRP A 306 -10.90 11.45 -24.99
CA TRP A 306 -11.77 12.58 -24.63
C TRP A 306 -12.98 12.75 -25.56
N GLU A 307 -12.75 12.68 -26.86
CA GLU A 307 -13.73 12.82 -27.95
C GLU A 307 -14.77 11.68 -27.95
N SER A 308 -14.38 10.52 -27.41
CA SER A 308 -15.23 9.33 -27.25
C SER A 308 -15.87 9.22 -25.86
N LYS A 309 -15.60 10.12 -24.92
CA LYS A 309 -16.26 10.15 -23.60
C LYS A 309 -17.69 10.69 -23.72
N ASN A 310 -18.59 10.13 -22.93
CA ASN A 310 -19.98 10.58 -22.83
C ASN A 310 -20.07 12.01 -22.28
N ALA A 311 -20.75 12.91 -22.98
CA ALA A 311 -20.95 14.30 -22.56
C ALA A 311 -22.01 14.48 -21.46
N THR A 312 -22.74 13.44 -21.06
CA THR A 312 -23.63 13.48 -19.87
C THR A 312 -22.80 13.39 -18.59
N ALA A 313 -22.98 14.32 -17.66
CA ALA A 313 -22.22 14.38 -16.41
C ALA A 313 -22.63 13.30 -15.42
N VAL A 314 -21.68 12.58 -14.82
CA VAL A 314 -21.97 11.36 -14.03
C VAL A 314 -21.88 11.57 -12.52
N TRP A 315 -22.80 10.93 -11.80
CA TRP A 315 -22.69 10.69 -10.35
C TRP A 315 -23.33 9.36 -9.94
N ARG A 316 -22.69 8.65 -9.00
CA ARG A 316 -23.28 7.51 -8.27
C ARG A 316 -22.92 7.61 -6.79
N GLY A 317 -23.81 7.20 -5.89
CA GLY A 317 -23.52 7.16 -4.46
C GLY A 317 -24.73 6.94 -3.57
N ARG A 318 -24.53 7.11 -2.26
CA ARG A 318 -25.61 7.05 -1.24
C ARG A 318 -26.14 8.45 -0.90
N ASP A 319 -27.36 8.48 -0.39
CA ASP A 319 -28.16 9.62 0.09
C ASP A 319 -27.58 10.44 1.25
N SER A 320 -26.29 10.34 1.59
CA SER A 320 -25.71 10.88 2.83
C SER A 320 -25.62 12.41 2.98
N ARG A 321 -26.27 13.20 2.10
CA ARG A 321 -26.49 14.65 2.25
C ARG A 321 -27.67 15.12 1.38
N LYS A 322 -28.35 16.19 1.79
CA LYS A 322 -29.55 16.73 1.08
C LYS A 322 -29.25 17.13 -0.35
N GLU A 323 -28.09 17.69 -0.63
CA GLU A 323 -27.73 18.19 -1.95
C GLU A 323 -27.57 17.05 -2.97
N ARG A 324 -27.29 15.82 -2.49
CA ARG A 324 -27.35 14.62 -3.34
C ARG A 324 -28.77 14.28 -3.77
N LEU A 325 -29.78 14.52 -2.92
CA LEU A 325 -31.19 14.36 -3.26
C LEU A 325 -31.58 15.36 -4.35
N GLU A 326 -31.13 16.62 -4.23
CA GLU A 326 -31.36 17.65 -5.25
C GLU A 326 -30.60 17.36 -6.56
N LEU A 327 -29.38 16.80 -6.53
CA LEU A 327 -28.67 16.34 -7.73
C LEU A 327 -29.47 15.27 -8.50
N VAL A 328 -30.01 14.27 -7.80
CA VAL A 328 -30.80 13.20 -8.46
C VAL A 328 -32.14 13.74 -8.98
N LYS A 329 -32.77 14.70 -8.29
CA LYS A 329 -33.93 15.45 -8.82
C LYS A 329 -33.56 16.28 -10.07
N LEU A 330 -32.38 16.89 -10.11
CA LEU A 330 -31.88 17.62 -11.29
C LEU A 330 -31.63 16.66 -12.47
N SER A 331 -31.00 15.51 -12.23
CA SER A 331 -30.81 14.46 -13.25
C SER A 331 -32.13 13.93 -13.80
N ARG A 332 -33.16 13.75 -12.96
CA ARG A 332 -34.50 13.34 -13.41
C ARG A 332 -35.26 14.41 -14.19
N LYS A 333 -34.83 15.67 -14.13
CA LYS A 333 -35.33 16.78 -14.95
C LYS A 333 -34.50 17.03 -16.22
N HIS A 334 -33.22 16.70 -16.17
CA HIS A 334 -32.22 16.96 -17.21
C HIS A 334 -31.35 15.72 -17.50
N PRO A 335 -31.94 14.57 -17.90
CA PRO A 335 -31.19 13.34 -18.17
C PRO A 335 -30.20 13.48 -19.34
N GLU A 336 -30.43 14.44 -20.24
CA GLU A 336 -29.52 14.84 -21.32
C GLU A 336 -28.25 15.55 -20.82
N LEU A 337 -28.29 16.17 -19.63
CA LEU A 337 -27.15 16.85 -19.02
C LEU A 337 -26.48 16.04 -17.92
N ILE A 338 -27.27 15.35 -17.07
CA ILE A 338 -26.79 14.69 -15.85
C ILE A 338 -27.36 13.27 -15.74
N ASP A 339 -26.48 12.30 -15.56
CA ASP A 339 -26.77 10.93 -15.13
C ASP A 339 -26.36 10.76 -13.65
N ALA A 340 -27.27 11.05 -12.72
CA ALA A 340 -27.08 10.91 -11.28
C ALA A 340 -28.14 10.01 -10.65
N ALA A 341 -27.72 8.95 -9.98
CA ALA A 341 -28.61 7.97 -9.36
C ALA A 341 -28.06 7.39 -8.04
N PHE A 342 -28.95 6.99 -7.15
CA PHE A 342 -28.60 6.41 -5.85
C PHE A 342 -28.31 4.92 -5.92
N THR A 343 -27.24 4.49 -5.24
CA THR A 343 -26.88 3.06 -5.11
C THR A 343 -27.37 2.42 -3.80
N ASN A 344 -27.76 3.23 -2.81
CA ASN A 344 -28.57 2.82 -1.66
C ASN A 344 -29.12 4.07 -0.92
N PHE A 345 -30.15 3.87 -0.09
CA PHE A 345 -30.63 4.84 0.90
C PHE A 345 -30.33 4.36 2.33
N PHE A 346 -30.03 5.30 3.24
CA PHE A 346 -29.74 5.01 4.65
C PHE A 346 -30.06 6.19 5.59
N PHE A 347 -29.96 7.43 5.10
CA PHE A 347 -30.10 8.65 5.88
C PHE A 347 -31.45 9.36 5.68
N PHE A 348 -32.11 9.10 4.54
CA PHE A 348 -33.42 9.64 4.18
C PHE A 348 -34.37 8.53 3.76
N LYS A 349 -35.68 8.81 3.80
CA LYS A 349 -36.69 7.90 3.24
C LYS A 349 -36.53 7.87 1.71
N HIS A 350 -36.36 6.68 1.13
CA HIS A 350 -36.43 6.49 -0.32
C HIS A 350 -37.86 6.80 -0.80
N ASP A 351 -37.95 7.64 -1.82
CA ASP A 351 -39.16 7.93 -2.59
C ASP A 351 -38.80 7.73 -4.07
N GLU A 352 -39.27 6.63 -4.65
CA GLU A 352 -38.96 6.27 -6.03
C GLU A 352 -39.62 7.23 -7.05
N SER A 353 -40.71 7.91 -6.69
CA SER A 353 -41.33 8.93 -7.55
C SER A 353 -40.43 10.16 -7.69
N LEU A 354 -39.77 10.57 -6.60
CA LEU A 354 -38.85 11.71 -6.58
C LEU A 354 -37.44 11.37 -7.08
N TYR A 355 -36.90 10.21 -6.69
CA TYR A 355 -35.48 9.87 -6.87
C TYR A 355 -35.22 8.73 -7.87
N GLY A 356 -36.25 8.03 -8.33
CA GLY A 356 -36.11 6.84 -9.17
C GLY A 356 -35.66 5.60 -8.39
N PRO A 357 -35.53 4.46 -9.08
CA PRO A 357 -35.12 3.20 -8.48
C PRO A 357 -33.64 3.23 -8.06
N ILE A 358 -33.30 2.40 -7.08
CA ILE A 358 -31.91 2.20 -6.67
C ILE A 358 -31.14 1.46 -7.77
N VAL A 359 -30.02 2.03 -8.22
CA VAL A 359 -29.17 1.45 -9.26
C VAL A 359 -27.99 0.67 -8.67
N LYS A 360 -27.38 -0.22 -9.46
CA LYS A 360 -26.15 -0.91 -9.07
C LYS A 360 -24.97 0.06 -8.99
N HIS A 361 -23.99 -0.28 -8.17
CA HIS A 361 -22.67 0.35 -8.22
C HIS A 361 -22.03 0.12 -9.60
N ILE A 362 -21.45 1.18 -10.17
CA ILE A 362 -20.55 1.10 -11.35
C ILE A 362 -19.10 0.97 -10.87
N SER A 363 -18.18 0.53 -11.73
CA SER A 363 -16.75 0.56 -11.41
C SER A 363 -16.29 2.01 -11.23
N PHE A 364 -15.29 2.26 -10.39
CA PHE A 364 -14.72 3.61 -10.31
C PHE A 364 -14.11 4.03 -11.65
N PHE A 365 -13.49 3.08 -12.37
CA PHE A 365 -12.98 3.30 -13.72
C PHE A 365 -14.09 3.59 -14.76
N ASP A 366 -15.36 3.24 -14.49
CA ASP A 366 -16.46 3.61 -15.39
C ASP A 366 -16.81 5.11 -15.34
N PHE A 367 -16.39 5.85 -14.30
CA PHE A 367 -16.60 7.31 -14.23
C PHE A 367 -15.86 8.06 -15.34
N PHE A 368 -14.66 7.59 -15.75
CA PHE A 368 -13.85 8.25 -16.80
C PHE A 368 -14.37 8.00 -18.22
N LYS A 369 -15.45 7.21 -18.36
CA LYS A 369 -16.25 7.12 -19.59
C LYS A 369 -17.10 8.37 -19.84
N HIS A 370 -17.10 9.34 -18.93
CA HIS A 370 -17.85 10.58 -19.02
C HIS A 370 -16.90 11.78 -18.95
N LYS A 371 -17.11 12.80 -19.81
CA LYS A 371 -16.30 14.04 -19.81
C LYS A 371 -16.36 14.79 -18.48
N TYR A 372 -17.49 14.71 -17.77
CA TYR A 372 -17.78 15.52 -16.58
C TYR A 372 -18.15 14.64 -15.38
N GLN A 373 -17.49 14.86 -14.25
CA GLN A 373 -17.66 14.08 -13.02
C GLN A 373 -18.05 14.99 -11.85
N ILE A 374 -19.22 14.75 -11.24
CA ILE A 374 -19.72 15.61 -10.18
C ILE A 374 -19.24 15.09 -8.81
N ASN A 375 -18.59 15.94 -8.01
CA ASN A 375 -18.21 15.63 -6.64
C ASN A 375 -19.04 16.42 -5.62
N ILE A 376 -20.02 15.73 -5.03
CA ILE A 376 -20.83 16.20 -3.89
C ILE A 376 -20.41 15.46 -2.63
N ASP A 377 -20.18 16.21 -1.57
CA ASP A 377 -19.77 15.69 -0.27
C ASP A 377 -20.82 14.76 0.37
N GLY A 378 -20.38 13.93 1.31
CA GLY A 378 -21.21 12.92 2.00
C GLY A 378 -21.55 13.35 3.42
N THR A 379 -21.30 12.48 4.40
CA THR A 379 -21.29 12.88 5.81
C THR A 379 -20.38 14.09 6.01
N VAL A 380 -19.17 13.98 5.48
CA VAL A 380 -18.09 14.99 5.43
C VAL A 380 -17.53 15.07 4.00
N ALA A 381 -16.27 15.50 3.81
CA ALA A 381 -15.59 15.53 2.52
C ALA A 381 -15.71 14.18 1.78
N ALA A 382 -15.96 14.21 0.47
CA ALA A 382 -16.08 12.99 -0.33
C ALA A 382 -14.71 12.45 -0.78
N TYR A 383 -14.19 11.44 -0.07
CA TYR A 383 -12.91 10.73 -0.31
C TYR A 383 -12.71 10.12 -1.72
N ARG A 384 -13.69 10.25 -2.63
CA ARG A 384 -13.50 9.97 -4.06
C ARG A 384 -12.71 11.07 -4.77
N LEU A 385 -12.73 12.31 -4.27
CA LEU A 385 -12.15 13.46 -4.95
C LEU A 385 -10.68 13.26 -5.38
N PRO A 386 -9.75 12.74 -4.56
CA PRO A 386 -8.38 12.53 -5.03
C PRO A 386 -8.31 11.61 -6.24
N TYR A 387 -9.15 10.56 -6.30
CA TYR A 387 -9.21 9.65 -7.44
C TYR A 387 -9.92 10.27 -8.66
N LEU A 388 -10.91 11.15 -8.50
CA LEU A 388 -11.51 11.86 -9.64
C LEU A 388 -10.47 12.81 -10.28
N LEU A 389 -9.74 13.56 -9.45
CA LEU A 389 -8.66 14.47 -9.86
C LEU A 389 -7.42 13.76 -10.44
N ALA A 390 -7.28 12.45 -10.23
CA ALA A 390 -6.21 11.64 -10.80
C ALA A 390 -6.50 11.10 -12.21
N GLY A 391 -7.68 11.39 -12.78
CA GLY A 391 -8.07 11.00 -14.13
C GLY A 391 -8.20 12.19 -15.09
N ASP A 392 -8.56 11.87 -16.34
CA ASP A 392 -8.62 12.77 -17.50
C ASP A 392 -10.00 13.41 -17.73
N SER A 393 -10.78 13.58 -16.67
CA SER A 393 -12.20 13.96 -16.73
C SER A 393 -12.48 15.16 -15.85
N VAL A 394 -13.23 16.14 -16.36
CA VAL A 394 -13.44 17.43 -15.71
C VAL A 394 -14.26 17.27 -14.43
N VAL A 395 -13.64 17.56 -13.28
CA VAL A 395 -14.30 17.48 -11.98
C VAL A 395 -15.11 18.76 -11.70
N LEU A 396 -16.40 18.60 -11.44
CA LEU A 396 -17.28 19.63 -10.89
C LEU A 396 -17.41 19.44 -9.38
N LYS A 397 -16.69 20.24 -8.59
CA LYS A 397 -16.66 20.11 -7.11
C LYS A 397 -17.67 21.06 -6.46
N GLN A 398 -18.50 20.51 -5.59
CA GLN A 398 -19.33 21.27 -4.66
C GLN A 398 -18.46 22.11 -3.69
N ASP A 399 -18.79 23.38 -3.54
CA ASP A 399 -18.33 24.23 -2.45
C ASP A 399 -18.85 23.70 -1.11
N SER A 400 -17.97 23.59 -0.11
CA SER A 400 -18.30 22.96 1.17
C SER A 400 -17.40 23.42 2.30
N ILE A 401 -17.96 23.39 3.51
CA ILE A 401 -17.20 23.64 4.74
C ILE A 401 -16.16 22.55 5.03
N TYR A 402 -16.30 21.35 4.45
CA TYR A 402 -15.45 20.19 4.75
C TYR A 402 -14.23 20.10 3.82
N TYR A 403 -13.10 19.64 4.38
CA TYR A 403 -11.86 19.49 3.63
C TYR A 403 -11.01 18.29 4.09
N GLU A 404 -10.40 17.60 3.12
CA GLU A 404 -9.25 16.72 3.38
C GLU A 404 -7.95 17.52 3.37
N HIS A 405 -6.87 16.93 3.90
CA HIS A 405 -5.55 17.55 4.07
C HIS A 405 -5.01 18.34 2.84
N PHE A 406 -5.31 17.92 1.62
CA PHE A 406 -4.82 18.54 0.37
C PHE A 406 -5.77 19.57 -0.26
N TYR A 407 -7.03 19.67 0.18
CA TYR A 407 -8.06 20.50 -0.50
C TYR A 407 -7.68 21.98 -0.56
N ASN A 408 -6.98 22.49 0.45
CA ASN A 408 -6.55 23.89 0.54
C ASN A 408 -5.37 24.25 -0.41
N GLU A 409 -4.89 23.28 -1.20
CA GLU A 409 -3.92 23.49 -2.30
C GLU A 409 -4.61 23.42 -3.68
N LEU A 410 -5.90 23.03 -3.73
CA LEU A 410 -6.68 22.95 -4.97
C LEU A 410 -7.21 24.32 -5.39
N GLN A 411 -6.85 24.75 -6.60
CA GLN A 411 -7.27 26.02 -7.18
C GLN A 411 -8.55 25.82 -8.01
N PRO A 412 -9.69 26.47 -7.69
CA PRO A 412 -10.88 26.45 -8.55
C PRO A 412 -10.56 27.15 -9.88
N TRP A 413 -11.22 26.75 -10.96
CA TRP A 413 -10.92 27.20 -12.33
C TRP A 413 -9.51 26.85 -12.82
N LYS A 414 -8.94 25.78 -12.26
CA LYS A 414 -7.68 25.17 -12.71
C LYS A 414 -7.62 23.67 -12.41
N HIS A 415 -7.94 23.29 -11.17
CA HIS A 415 -7.95 21.88 -10.74
C HIS A 415 -9.37 21.29 -10.69
N TYR A 416 -10.41 22.12 -10.68
CA TYR A 416 -11.81 21.70 -10.73
C TYR A 416 -12.72 22.89 -11.06
N ILE A 417 -13.89 22.65 -11.64
CA ILE A 417 -14.95 23.66 -11.80
C ILE A 417 -15.70 23.78 -10.46
N PRO A 418 -15.77 24.97 -9.83
CA PRO A 418 -16.53 25.16 -8.60
C PRO A 418 -18.03 25.25 -8.88
N VAL A 419 -18.81 24.55 -8.06
CA VAL A 419 -20.28 24.59 -8.03
C VAL A 419 -20.72 25.07 -6.65
N LYS A 420 -21.71 25.95 -6.56
CA LYS A 420 -22.22 26.45 -5.25
C LYS A 420 -22.65 25.31 -4.34
N SER A 421 -22.53 25.51 -3.04
CA SER A 421 -22.91 24.53 -2.01
C SER A 421 -24.33 23.97 -2.18
N ASN A 422 -25.29 24.81 -2.58
CA ASN A 422 -26.69 24.44 -2.85
C ASN A 422 -26.98 23.94 -4.30
N LEU A 423 -25.95 23.73 -5.13
CA LEU A 423 -26.02 23.36 -6.55
C LEU A 423 -26.76 24.34 -7.48
N SER A 424 -27.10 25.54 -7.03
CA SER A 424 -27.97 26.47 -7.78
C SER A 424 -27.42 26.94 -9.14
N ASP A 425 -26.11 26.79 -9.38
CA ASP A 425 -25.46 27.10 -10.66
C ASP A 425 -24.94 25.85 -11.42
N LEU A 426 -25.20 24.63 -10.93
CA LEU A 426 -24.67 23.38 -11.52
C LEU A 426 -25.02 23.22 -13.00
N LEU A 427 -26.26 23.53 -13.40
CA LEU A 427 -26.69 23.42 -14.79
C LEU A 427 -25.95 24.42 -15.69
N ASP A 428 -25.63 25.61 -15.19
CA ASP A 428 -24.94 26.64 -15.97
C ASP A 428 -23.42 26.36 -16.04
N LYS A 429 -22.84 25.79 -14.97
CA LYS A 429 -21.47 25.22 -15.01
C LYS A 429 -21.35 24.09 -16.03
N LEU A 430 -22.37 23.23 -16.14
CA LEU A 430 -22.40 22.12 -17.10
C LEU A 430 -22.66 22.55 -18.55
N LYS A 431 -23.39 23.64 -18.79
CA LYS A 431 -23.49 24.24 -20.13
C LYS A 431 -22.16 24.86 -20.53
N TRP A 432 -21.61 25.72 -19.67
CA TRP A 432 -20.33 26.39 -19.90
C TRP A 432 -19.22 25.39 -20.25
N ALA A 433 -19.06 24.33 -19.45
CA ALA A 433 -18.05 23.29 -19.69
C ALA A 433 -18.28 22.45 -20.97
N LYS A 434 -19.50 22.47 -21.55
CA LYS A 434 -19.80 21.85 -22.85
C LYS A 434 -19.57 22.80 -24.02
N GLU A 435 -19.70 24.11 -23.80
CA GLU A 435 -19.55 25.16 -24.81
C GLU A 435 -18.08 25.49 -25.13
N HIS A 436 -17.15 25.12 -24.25
CA HIS A 436 -15.72 25.45 -24.35
C HIS A 436 -14.79 24.23 -24.64
N ASP A 437 -15.38 23.06 -24.94
CA ASP A 437 -14.75 21.72 -25.07
C ASP A 437 -13.41 21.53 -24.33
N GLU A 438 -13.54 21.30 -23.03
CA GLU A 438 -12.53 21.43 -21.97
C GLU A 438 -11.38 20.38 -21.98
N GLU A 439 -10.83 19.99 -23.14
CA GLU A 439 -9.69 19.05 -23.19
C GLU A 439 -8.43 19.65 -22.56
N GLU A 440 -8.07 20.90 -22.92
CA GLU A 440 -6.94 21.62 -22.33
C GLU A 440 -7.13 21.77 -20.80
N TYR A 441 -8.35 22.05 -20.37
CA TYR A 441 -8.69 22.20 -18.95
C TYR A 441 -8.76 20.87 -18.18
N ALA A 442 -9.11 19.74 -18.83
CA ALA A 442 -8.96 18.40 -18.26
C ALA A 442 -7.48 18.06 -18.07
N ASN A 443 -6.64 18.36 -19.07
CA ASN A 443 -5.19 18.20 -18.99
C ASN A 443 -4.56 19.09 -17.90
N LEU A 444 -5.10 20.28 -17.62
CA LEU A 444 -4.68 21.13 -16.49
C LEU A 444 -5.02 20.58 -15.09
N GLN A 445 -5.91 19.59 -14.97
CA GLN A 445 -6.18 18.88 -13.71
C GLN A 445 -5.11 17.81 -13.45
N VAL A 446 -4.62 17.16 -14.52
CA VAL A 446 -3.55 16.15 -14.48
C VAL A 446 -2.16 16.80 -14.56
N ASN A 447 -1.71 17.39 -13.45
CA ASN A 447 -0.47 18.17 -13.37
C ASN A 447 0.78 17.37 -13.84
N GLU A 448 1.38 17.74 -14.97
CA GLU A 448 2.77 17.39 -15.27
C GLU A 448 3.73 18.02 -14.24
N PRO A 449 4.79 17.30 -13.81
CA PRO A 449 5.82 17.86 -12.92
C PRO A 449 6.76 18.80 -13.68
N GLN A 450 6.38 20.08 -13.82
CA GLN A 450 7.19 21.10 -14.48
C GLN A 450 8.43 21.50 -13.67
N ILE A 451 9.59 21.48 -14.32
CA ILE A 451 10.85 22.04 -13.79
C ILE A 451 10.74 23.57 -13.79
N ARG A 452 10.96 24.20 -12.64
CA ARG A 452 10.79 25.66 -12.46
C ARG A 452 12.13 26.39 -12.57
N GLU A 453 12.05 27.69 -12.85
CA GLU A 453 13.22 28.56 -12.91
C GLU A 453 14.05 28.47 -11.61
N GLY A 454 15.37 28.40 -11.75
CA GLY A 454 16.31 28.17 -10.64
C GLY A 454 16.53 26.70 -10.24
N MET A 455 15.68 25.75 -10.65
CA MET A 455 15.88 24.32 -10.35
C MET A 455 17.03 23.74 -11.19
N LYS A 456 18.01 23.12 -10.52
CA LYS A 456 19.16 22.46 -11.17
C LYS A 456 18.96 20.94 -11.25
N ARG A 457 19.38 20.34 -12.36
CA ARG A 457 19.54 18.89 -12.50
C ARG A 457 20.54 18.38 -11.46
N VAL A 458 20.16 17.35 -10.71
CA VAL A 458 21.04 16.65 -9.76
C VAL A 458 21.95 15.69 -10.53
N GLU A 459 23.26 15.81 -10.31
CA GLU A 459 24.28 14.87 -10.80
C GLU A 459 24.56 13.77 -9.75
N PRO A 460 24.98 12.55 -10.13
CA PRO A 460 25.20 11.45 -9.18
C PRO A 460 26.54 11.58 -8.43
N GLN A 461 26.59 11.06 -7.20
CA GLN A 461 27.83 10.73 -6.48
C GLN A 461 27.98 9.21 -6.32
N THR A 462 29.17 8.75 -5.96
CA THR A 462 29.68 7.38 -6.21
C THR A 462 29.92 6.55 -4.95
N GLU A 463 29.74 5.21 -5.08
CA GLU A 463 30.30 4.12 -4.25
C GLU A 463 29.80 3.98 -2.79
N ASP A 464 29.74 2.81 -2.12
CA ASP A 464 29.44 1.38 -2.45
C ASP A 464 29.44 0.59 -1.09
N ASP A 465 28.80 -0.57 -0.81
CA ASP A 465 27.60 -1.26 -1.34
C ASP A 465 27.08 -2.26 -0.24
N LEU A 466 27.54 -3.52 -0.26
CA LEU A 466 27.46 -4.62 0.73
C LEU A 466 26.15 -4.83 1.53
N PHE A 467 25.25 -5.60 0.93
CA PHE A 467 24.92 -6.99 1.35
C PHE A 467 24.79 -7.30 2.87
N PRO A 468 23.77 -8.09 3.35
CA PRO A 468 22.51 -8.57 2.74
C PRO A 468 21.26 -8.15 3.57
N CYS A 469 20.07 -8.74 3.36
CA CYS A 469 18.87 -8.48 4.19
C CYS A 469 18.91 -9.13 5.61
N THR A 470 20.01 -8.94 6.32
CA THR A 470 19.91 -8.71 7.77
C THR A 470 19.72 -7.21 7.99
N CYS A 471 19.08 -6.80 9.08
CA CYS A 471 19.03 -5.39 9.42
C CYS A 471 20.43 -4.95 9.91
N HIS A 472 21.26 -4.38 9.04
CA HIS A 472 22.66 -4.03 9.36
C HIS A 472 22.75 -3.13 10.61
N ARG A 473 21.76 -2.24 10.78
CA ARG A 473 21.63 -1.34 11.94
C ARG A 473 21.41 -2.12 13.24
N LYS A 474 20.53 -3.13 13.23
CA LYS A 474 20.29 -4.01 14.39
C LYS A 474 21.39 -5.05 14.61
N LYS A 475 22.12 -5.49 13.57
CA LYS A 475 23.26 -6.43 13.72
C LYS A 475 24.37 -5.80 14.59
N ASN A 476 24.61 -4.49 14.43
CA ASN A 476 25.54 -3.76 15.30
C ASN A 476 24.98 -3.62 16.72
N TYR A 477 23.73 -3.18 16.90
CA TYR A 477 23.09 -3.07 18.23
C TYR A 477 23.17 -4.38 19.04
N LEU A 478 22.86 -5.52 18.43
CA LEU A 478 22.90 -6.82 19.10
C LEU A 478 24.33 -7.28 19.43
N LYS A 479 25.36 -6.88 18.66
CA LYS A 479 26.77 -7.14 18.99
C LYS A 479 27.34 -6.18 20.05
N THR A 480 26.69 -5.05 20.33
CA THR A 480 27.12 -4.06 21.35
C THR A 480 26.22 -4.00 22.59
N SER A 481 25.16 -4.81 22.64
CA SER A 481 24.17 -4.87 23.73
C SER A 481 24.74 -5.54 24.99
N GLY A 482 25.16 -4.75 25.98
CA GLY A 482 25.73 -5.25 27.24
C GLY A 482 24.79 -6.04 28.16
N GLU A 483 23.46 -5.96 27.96
CA GLU A 483 22.48 -6.64 28.82
C GLU A 483 22.35 -8.15 28.58
N TYR A 484 22.67 -8.64 27.37
CA TYR A 484 22.36 -10.01 26.95
C TYR A 484 23.48 -10.65 26.13
N LYS A 485 24.29 -11.50 26.78
CA LYS A 485 25.27 -12.35 26.08
C LYS A 485 24.54 -13.54 25.43
N LEU A 486 24.25 -13.43 24.14
CA LEU A 486 23.65 -14.50 23.34
C LEU A 486 24.64 -15.69 23.23
N ALA A 487 24.20 -16.88 23.65
CA ALA A 487 24.97 -18.14 23.52
C ALA A 487 24.65 -18.91 22.22
N GLY A 488 23.61 -18.49 21.50
CA GLY A 488 23.15 -19.09 20.25
C GLY A 488 21.69 -18.76 19.96
N VAL A 489 21.19 -19.23 18.82
CA VAL A 489 19.83 -19.10 18.32
C VAL A 489 19.36 -20.43 17.71
N PHE A 490 18.05 -20.64 17.72
CA PHE A 490 17.42 -21.74 16.97
C PHE A 490 16.66 -21.15 15.78
N LEU A 491 16.87 -21.72 14.59
CA LEU A 491 16.09 -21.36 13.41
C LEU A 491 14.75 -22.09 13.44
N GLY A 492 13.72 -21.55 12.77
CA GLY A 492 12.45 -22.26 12.68
C GLY A 492 11.32 -21.50 12.03
N GLY A 493 10.19 -22.19 11.87
CA GLY A 493 8.98 -21.61 11.31
C GLY A 493 7.81 -22.59 11.26
N ARG A 494 6.76 -22.17 10.54
CA ARG A 494 5.54 -22.94 10.25
C ARG A 494 5.33 -23.04 8.74
N SER A 495 4.91 -24.20 8.24
CA SER A 495 4.62 -24.41 6.80
C SER A 495 5.81 -24.01 5.91
N MET A 496 5.61 -23.13 4.93
CA MET A 496 6.68 -22.61 4.08
C MET A 496 7.78 -21.85 4.84
N GLY A 497 7.51 -21.37 6.06
CA GLY A 497 8.54 -20.83 6.96
C GLY A 497 9.54 -21.90 7.43
N SER A 498 9.06 -23.12 7.66
CA SER A 498 9.89 -24.29 8.01
C SER A 498 10.83 -24.66 6.87
N ARG A 499 10.35 -24.59 5.62
CA ARG A 499 11.21 -24.73 4.42
C ARG A 499 12.22 -23.60 4.28
N ALA A 500 11.83 -22.36 4.57
CA ALA A 500 12.75 -21.23 4.53
C ALA A 500 13.87 -21.36 5.57
N ALA A 501 13.54 -21.76 6.81
CA ALA A 501 14.51 -21.98 7.87
C ALA A 501 15.46 -23.16 7.55
N ALA A 502 14.93 -24.29 7.06
CA ALA A 502 15.74 -25.40 6.54
C ALA A 502 16.71 -24.96 5.43
N SER A 503 16.21 -24.22 4.44
CA SER A 503 17.04 -23.78 3.31
C SER A 503 18.10 -22.75 3.73
N VAL A 504 17.81 -21.84 4.68
CA VAL A 504 18.82 -20.93 5.25
C VAL A 504 19.95 -21.71 5.94
N MET A 505 19.61 -22.70 6.75
CA MET A 505 20.57 -23.55 7.47
C MET A 505 21.55 -24.26 6.52
N CYS A 506 21.06 -24.72 5.36
CA CYS A 506 21.88 -25.36 4.34
C CYS A 506 22.82 -24.43 3.56
N HIS A 507 22.81 -23.12 3.83
CA HIS A 507 23.64 -22.10 3.17
C HIS A 507 24.40 -21.21 4.18
N ILE A 508 24.61 -21.69 5.41
CA ILE A 508 25.60 -21.13 6.34
C ILE A 508 26.98 -21.65 5.90
N GLU A 509 27.98 -20.76 5.80
CA GLU A 509 29.32 -21.13 5.34
C GLU A 509 30.20 -21.67 6.48
N PRO A 510 31.21 -22.53 6.21
CA PRO A 510 32.02 -23.15 7.26
C PRO A 510 32.85 -22.19 8.11
N ASP A 511 33.08 -20.95 7.67
CA ASP A 511 33.84 -19.94 8.41
C ASP A 511 32.98 -19.15 9.42
N ASP A 512 31.64 -19.30 9.40
CA ASP A 512 30.73 -18.81 10.44
C ASP A 512 30.73 -19.75 11.68
N ALA A 513 31.84 -20.46 11.94
CA ALA A 513 32.02 -21.48 12.98
C ALA A 513 32.15 -20.97 14.44
N ASP A 514 31.36 -19.96 14.78
CA ASP A 514 30.79 -19.86 16.13
C ASP A 514 29.62 -20.86 16.17
N ASP A 515 29.41 -21.60 17.27
CA ASP A 515 28.24 -22.47 17.47
C ASP A 515 26.95 -21.63 17.72
N PHE A 516 26.68 -20.66 16.84
CA PHE A 516 25.62 -19.68 17.03
C PHE A 516 24.26 -20.20 16.57
N VAL A 517 24.19 -21.15 15.62
CA VAL A 517 22.95 -21.82 15.24
C VAL A 517 22.89 -23.21 15.88
N ARG A 518 22.04 -23.36 16.90
CA ARG A 518 21.96 -24.58 17.74
C ARG A 518 20.97 -25.63 17.21
N GLY A 519 20.21 -25.34 16.15
CA GLY A 519 19.26 -26.29 15.56
C GLY A 519 18.06 -25.63 14.86
N LEU A 520 17.16 -26.47 14.34
CA LEU A 520 16.01 -26.10 13.52
C LEU A 520 14.67 -26.64 14.06
N ILE A 521 13.63 -25.79 14.01
CA ILE A 521 12.27 -26.09 14.44
C ILE A 521 11.29 -25.99 13.26
N CYS A 522 10.77 -27.14 12.83
CA CYS A 522 9.92 -27.32 11.66
C CYS A 522 8.47 -27.64 12.05
N ILE A 523 7.64 -26.61 12.23
CA ILE A 523 6.20 -26.79 12.47
C ILE A 523 5.47 -27.00 11.13
N SER A 524 4.60 -28.00 11.02
CA SER A 524 3.83 -28.32 9.79
C SER A 524 4.71 -28.34 8.52
N TYR A 525 5.86 -29.03 8.50
CA TYR A 525 6.77 -28.98 7.34
C TYR A 525 6.06 -29.49 6.05
N PRO A 526 5.87 -28.68 5.00
CA PRO A 526 5.06 -29.05 3.84
C PRO A 526 5.89 -29.91 2.87
N LEU A 527 6.11 -31.16 3.28
CA LEU A 527 6.95 -32.17 2.64
C LEU A 527 6.52 -32.50 1.20
N HIS A 528 5.24 -32.40 0.89
CA HIS A 528 4.70 -32.48 -0.48
C HIS A 528 3.58 -31.46 -0.69
N HIS A 529 3.09 -31.30 -1.92
CA HIS A 529 1.80 -30.65 -2.14
C HIS A 529 0.66 -31.60 -1.73
N PRO A 530 -0.55 -31.08 -1.40
CA PRO A 530 -1.73 -31.92 -1.24
C PRO A 530 -1.93 -32.82 -2.46
N LYS A 531 -2.17 -34.12 -2.22
CA LYS A 531 -2.38 -35.15 -3.24
C LYS A 531 -1.17 -35.40 -4.19
N GLN A 532 0.04 -34.95 -3.83
CA GLN A 532 1.27 -35.17 -4.60
C GLN A 532 2.36 -35.90 -3.78
N GLN A 533 1.98 -36.96 -3.05
CA GLN A 533 2.89 -37.76 -2.20
C GLN A 533 4.12 -38.33 -2.94
N HIS A 534 4.07 -38.44 -4.27
CA HIS A 534 5.20 -38.89 -5.10
C HIS A 534 6.26 -37.80 -5.37
N LYS A 535 5.99 -36.54 -5.03
CA LYS A 535 6.91 -35.40 -5.26
C LYS A 535 7.21 -34.68 -3.96
N LEU A 536 8.22 -35.22 -3.26
CA LEU A 536 8.69 -34.70 -1.98
C LEU A 536 9.52 -33.41 -2.14
N ARG A 537 9.82 -32.79 -1.01
CA ARG A 537 10.53 -31.50 -0.84
C ARG A 537 11.55 -31.63 0.29
N ASP A 538 12.27 -32.73 0.27
CA ASP A 538 13.21 -33.24 1.27
C ASP A 538 14.68 -32.98 0.91
N GLU A 539 14.96 -32.51 -0.31
CA GLU A 539 16.30 -32.09 -0.80
C GLU A 539 17.05 -31.17 0.18
N ASP A 540 16.39 -30.16 0.75
CA ASP A 540 16.97 -29.28 1.78
C ASP A 540 17.32 -30.07 3.05
N LEU A 541 16.44 -30.97 3.49
CA LEU A 541 16.53 -31.67 4.79
C LEU A 541 17.75 -32.60 4.86
N PHE A 542 18.09 -33.27 3.75
CA PHE A 542 19.24 -34.19 3.71
C PHE A 542 20.61 -33.49 3.78
N ARG A 543 20.65 -32.16 3.62
CA ARG A 543 21.87 -31.34 3.73
C ARG A 543 22.11 -30.79 5.15
N ILE A 544 21.16 -30.93 6.07
CA ILE A 544 21.23 -30.40 7.43
C ILE A 544 22.05 -31.33 8.33
N LYS A 545 22.90 -30.74 9.19
CA LYS A 545 23.77 -31.44 10.14
C LYS A 545 23.35 -31.23 11.60
N ASP A 546 22.92 -30.03 11.95
CA ASP A 546 22.61 -29.63 13.34
C ASP A 546 21.18 -30.06 13.71
N PRO A 547 20.85 -30.23 15.00
CA PRO A 547 19.62 -30.91 15.44
C PRO A 547 18.32 -30.32 14.86
N VAL A 548 17.36 -31.20 14.52
CA VAL A 548 16.07 -30.80 13.91
C VAL A 548 14.87 -31.37 14.67
N LEU A 549 14.00 -30.49 15.17
CA LEU A 549 12.68 -30.83 15.69
C LEU A 549 11.60 -30.61 14.62
N PHE A 550 10.85 -31.65 14.28
CA PHE A 550 9.59 -31.55 13.56
C PHE A 550 8.42 -31.55 14.54
N VAL A 551 7.47 -30.63 14.35
CA VAL A 551 6.18 -30.64 15.05
C VAL A 551 5.08 -30.68 14.00
N SER A 552 4.54 -31.88 13.75
CA SER A 552 3.65 -32.14 12.60
C SER A 552 2.29 -32.69 13.06
N GLY A 553 1.26 -32.48 12.25
CA GLY A 553 -0.09 -32.96 12.54
C GLY A 553 -0.33 -34.35 11.96
N SER A 554 -0.88 -35.28 12.74
CA SER A 554 -1.09 -36.66 12.24
C SER A 554 -2.15 -36.78 11.13
N ALA A 555 -2.81 -35.68 10.77
CA ALA A 555 -3.70 -35.54 9.62
C ALA A 555 -3.29 -34.39 8.67
N ASP A 556 -1.98 -34.08 8.57
CA ASP A 556 -1.46 -33.05 7.65
C ASP A 556 -1.43 -33.53 6.19
N GLU A 557 -2.31 -32.97 5.35
CA GLU A 557 -2.40 -33.25 3.90
C GLU A 557 -1.13 -32.89 3.09
N MET A 558 -0.20 -32.13 3.65
CA MET A 558 1.09 -31.77 3.05
C MET A 558 2.28 -32.50 3.68
N CYS A 559 2.06 -33.31 4.72
CA CYS A 559 3.12 -33.96 5.50
C CYS A 559 2.67 -35.31 6.06
N GLU A 560 2.46 -36.30 5.18
CA GLU A 560 2.04 -37.64 5.61
C GLU A 560 3.06 -38.29 6.57
N LYS A 561 2.56 -38.84 7.69
CA LYS A 561 3.33 -39.48 8.75
C LYS A 561 4.38 -40.47 8.24
N THR A 562 3.99 -41.41 7.38
CA THR A 562 4.92 -42.44 6.89
C THR A 562 6.00 -41.88 5.94
N LEU A 563 5.78 -40.71 5.34
CA LEU A 563 6.73 -40.06 4.44
C LEU A 563 7.71 -39.19 5.22
N LEU A 564 7.25 -38.47 6.26
CA LEU A 564 8.14 -37.71 7.13
C LEU A 564 9.10 -38.63 7.90
N GLU A 565 8.60 -39.74 8.45
CA GLU A 565 9.41 -40.71 9.18
C GLU A 565 10.50 -41.33 8.28
N LYS A 566 10.17 -41.66 7.02
CA LYS A 566 11.12 -42.11 5.99
C LYS A 566 12.10 -41.03 5.50
N ALA A 567 11.74 -39.75 5.62
CA ALA A 567 12.63 -38.63 5.30
C ALA A 567 13.64 -38.44 6.45
N THR A 568 13.18 -38.41 7.71
CA THR A 568 14.07 -38.28 8.88
C THR A 568 15.09 -39.41 8.98
N GLN A 569 14.74 -40.63 8.59
CA GLN A 569 15.67 -41.78 8.52
C GLN A 569 16.82 -41.62 7.51
N LYS A 570 16.79 -40.60 6.64
CA LYS A 570 17.83 -40.29 5.64
C LYS A 570 18.59 -38.99 5.96
N MET A 571 18.20 -38.26 7.01
CA MET A 571 18.88 -37.03 7.40
C MET A 571 20.18 -37.35 8.15
N GLN A 572 21.19 -36.49 8.01
CA GLN A 572 22.45 -36.61 8.76
C GLN A 572 22.32 -36.03 10.18
N ALA A 573 21.46 -35.02 10.34
CA ALA A 573 21.16 -34.40 11.62
C ALA A 573 20.42 -35.32 12.61
N ALA A 574 20.61 -35.05 13.90
CA ALA A 574 19.79 -35.63 14.96
C ALA A 574 18.34 -35.12 14.86
N THR A 575 17.41 -35.98 14.46
CA THR A 575 15.99 -35.61 14.25
C THR A 575 15.07 -36.08 15.37
N LYS A 576 14.11 -35.22 15.76
CA LYS A 576 13.01 -35.55 16.68
C LYS A 576 11.69 -35.17 16.04
N ILE A 577 10.64 -36.01 16.16
CA ILE A 577 9.29 -35.71 15.65
C ILE A 577 8.30 -35.73 16.81
N HIS A 578 7.57 -34.62 17.01
CA HIS A 578 6.36 -34.59 17.83
C HIS A 578 5.11 -34.59 16.94
N TRP A 579 4.18 -35.50 17.22
CA TRP A 579 2.92 -35.62 16.50
C TRP A 579 1.78 -34.98 17.29
N ILE A 580 1.21 -33.88 16.77
CA ILE A 580 -0.05 -33.33 17.29
C ILE A 580 -1.19 -34.20 16.74
N GLU A 581 -1.79 -35.02 17.60
CA GLU A 581 -2.77 -36.00 17.14
C GLU A 581 -4.07 -35.37 16.63
N LYS A 582 -4.50 -35.83 15.44
CA LYS A 582 -5.65 -35.35 14.65
C LYS A 582 -5.55 -33.88 14.20
N ALA A 583 -4.36 -33.28 14.23
CA ALA A 583 -4.12 -31.96 13.64
C ALA A 583 -3.93 -32.03 12.13
N ASN A 584 -4.51 -31.06 11.42
CA ASN A 584 -4.23 -30.80 10.01
C ASN A 584 -3.00 -29.88 9.83
N HIS A 585 -2.70 -29.48 8.60
CA HIS A 585 -1.59 -28.57 8.28
C HIS A 585 -1.62 -27.25 9.06
N SER A 586 -2.81 -26.70 9.33
CA SER A 586 -2.97 -25.46 10.10
C SER A 586 -2.93 -25.67 11.62
N MET A 587 -2.61 -26.88 12.10
CA MET A 587 -2.64 -27.28 13.52
C MET A 587 -4.03 -27.14 14.17
N ALA A 588 -5.10 -27.18 13.37
CA ALA A 588 -6.45 -27.26 13.89
C ALA A 588 -6.81 -28.72 14.22
N VAL A 589 -7.26 -28.96 15.45
CA VAL A 589 -7.75 -30.27 15.92
C VAL A 589 -9.23 -30.16 16.25
N LYS A 590 -10.07 -30.99 15.63
CA LYS A 590 -11.52 -30.98 15.89
C LYS A 590 -11.80 -31.34 17.36
N GLY A 591 -12.30 -30.37 18.13
CA GLY A 591 -12.67 -30.55 19.55
C GLY A 591 -11.61 -30.12 20.57
N ARG A 592 -10.49 -29.53 20.17
CA ARG A 592 -9.55 -28.82 21.07
C ARG A 592 -9.56 -27.32 20.75
N SER A 593 -9.22 -26.47 21.72
CA SER A 593 -8.99 -25.05 21.40
C SER A 593 -7.64 -24.86 20.73
N THR A 594 -7.54 -23.83 19.88
CA THR A 594 -6.28 -23.41 19.26
C THR A 594 -5.19 -23.09 20.30
N ASN A 595 -5.59 -22.55 21.46
CA ASN A 595 -4.68 -22.24 22.56
C ASN A 595 -4.10 -23.50 23.21
N ASP A 596 -4.88 -24.58 23.36
CA ASP A 596 -4.39 -25.84 23.93
C ASP A 596 -3.38 -26.53 23.00
N VAL A 597 -3.62 -26.45 21.68
CA VAL A 597 -2.70 -26.99 20.68
C VAL A 597 -1.41 -26.15 20.62
N PHE A 598 -1.50 -24.82 20.61
CA PHE A 598 -0.29 -23.98 20.70
C PHE A 598 0.45 -24.12 22.03
N LYS A 599 -0.25 -24.36 23.15
CA LYS A 599 0.39 -24.66 24.45
C LYS A 599 1.20 -25.96 24.38
N GLU A 600 0.66 -27.01 23.76
CA GLU A 600 1.37 -28.27 23.53
C GLU A 600 2.62 -28.05 22.64
N ILE A 601 2.44 -27.42 21.46
CA ILE A 601 3.52 -27.12 20.52
C ILE A 601 4.65 -26.33 21.20
N ASN A 602 4.32 -25.24 21.91
CA ASN A 602 5.31 -24.43 22.63
C ASN A 602 6.00 -25.20 23.76
N THR A 603 5.31 -26.12 24.44
CA THR A 603 5.90 -26.96 25.50
C THR A 603 6.94 -27.92 24.92
N GLN A 604 6.65 -28.57 23.80
CA GLN A 604 7.59 -29.50 23.15
C GLN A 604 8.80 -28.76 22.56
N ILE A 605 8.59 -27.58 21.98
CA ILE A 605 9.67 -26.72 21.48
C ILE A 605 10.59 -26.29 22.63
N LEU A 606 10.04 -25.84 23.76
CA LEU A 606 10.83 -25.43 24.92
C LEU A 606 11.61 -26.60 25.54
N PHE A 607 10.99 -27.77 25.69
CA PHE A 607 11.66 -28.98 26.18
C PHE A 607 12.83 -29.39 25.29
N TRP A 608 12.66 -29.37 23.97
CA TRP A 608 13.72 -29.70 23.02
C TRP A 608 14.84 -28.65 22.98
N ILE A 609 14.52 -27.36 23.09
CA ILE A 609 15.54 -26.31 23.24
C ILE A 609 16.38 -26.54 24.51
N GLN A 610 15.75 -26.91 25.63
CA GLN A 610 16.45 -27.28 26.87
C GLN A 610 17.35 -28.51 26.65
N GLU A 611 16.80 -29.58 26.07
CA GLU A 611 17.49 -30.82 25.74
C GLU A 611 18.79 -30.58 24.93
N ILE A 612 18.76 -29.71 23.92
CA ILE A 612 19.98 -29.31 23.17
C ILE A 612 20.91 -28.44 24.01
N THR A 613 20.41 -27.37 24.65
CA THR A 613 21.27 -26.43 25.42
C THR A 613 21.86 -27.02 26.72
N ASP A 614 21.39 -28.19 27.17
CA ASP A 614 21.98 -28.95 28.29
C ASP A 614 22.91 -30.09 27.81
N MET A 615 22.91 -30.44 26.51
CA MET A 615 23.98 -31.26 25.92
C MET A 615 25.29 -30.47 25.83
N ASP A 616 25.23 -29.18 25.50
CA ASP A 616 26.37 -28.25 25.39
C ASP A 616 27.14 -28.00 26.72
N LYS A 617 26.76 -28.68 27.81
CA LYS A 617 27.30 -28.48 29.18
C LYS A 617 27.94 -29.74 29.76
N LYS A 618 28.21 -30.76 28.93
CA LYS A 618 28.76 -32.06 29.32
C LYS A 618 29.99 -32.43 28.49
#